data_AF-V2Y6Z0-F1
#
_entry.id   AF-V2Y6Z0-F1
#
_cell.length_a   1.000
_cell.length_b   1.000
_cell.length_c   1.000
_cell.angle_alpha   90.00
_cell.angle_beta   90.00
_cell.angle_gamma   90.00
#
_symmetry.space_group_name_H-M   'P 1'
#
loop_
_entity.id
_entity.type
_entity.pdbx_description
1 polymer ?
#
loop_
_entity_poly.entity_id
_entity_poly.type
_entity_poly.pdbx_seq_one_letter_code
_entity_poly.pdbx_strand_id
1 'polypeptide(L)'
;MIEMNLIQAYGNFSAEKRIDIIRNNYPNFLEIVDGYIEGLCYMIEYERGSNGFGERDNLGMEIQIGNMKSEFMQKKAIRNVLTREALLKCDFSGDVLDGVEKSEDYIRDAKILREMRRDYNVFRSQLGMD
;
A
#
# COMPACT_ATOMS: atom_id res chain seq x y z
N MET A 1 -0.42 -24.48 7.49
CA MET A 1 -0.28 -23.18 8.17
C MET A 1 -0.09 -22.15 7.09
N ILE A 2 -0.99 -21.18 6.98
CA ILE A 2 -0.74 -20.03 6.11
C ILE A 2 0.29 -19.18 6.85
N GLU A 3 1.46 -19.01 6.25
CA GLU A 3 2.50 -18.13 6.78
C GLU A 3 1.94 -16.69 6.76
N MET A 4 1.71 -16.11 7.94
CA MET A 4 1.14 -14.77 8.05
C MET A 4 2.25 -13.75 7.82
N ASN A 5 2.03 -12.81 6.89
CA ASN A 5 2.89 -11.64 6.74
C ASN A 5 2.86 -10.82 8.05
N LEU A 6 3.97 -10.16 8.39
CA LEU A 6 4.14 -9.33 9.59
C LEU A 6 2.97 -8.37 9.83
N ILE A 7 2.40 -7.77 8.77
CA ILE A 7 1.21 -6.91 8.86
C ILE A 7 0.02 -7.69 9.43
N GLN A 8 -0.32 -8.82 8.83
CA GLN A 8 -1.46 -9.64 9.28
C GLN A 8 -1.24 -10.18 10.70
N ALA A 9 0.01 -10.55 11.02
CA ALA A 9 0.39 -10.95 12.38
C ALA A 9 0.20 -9.79 13.38
N TYR A 10 0.63 -8.58 13.03
CA TYR A 10 0.46 -7.37 13.83
C TYR A 10 -1.02 -7.08 14.11
N GLY A 11 -1.87 -7.18 13.08
CA GLY A 11 -3.33 -7.03 13.22
C GLY A 11 -3.94 -7.99 14.24
N ASN A 12 -3.39 -9.20 14.37
CA ASN A 12 -3.88 -10.23 15.29
C ASN A 12 -3.19 -10.22 16.66
N PHE A 13 -2.15 -9.42 16.86
CA PHE A 13 -1.43 -9.37 18.14
C PHE A 13 -2.12 -8.50 19.18
N SER A 14 -1.94 -8.87 20.45
CA SER A 14 -2.32 -8.05 21.59
C SER A 14 -1.52 -6.74 21.60
N ALA A 15 -2.05 -5.73 22.29
CA ALA A 15 -1.38 -4.43 22.42
C ALA A 15 0.04 -4.55 22.99
N GLU A 16 0.27 -5.41 23.98
CA GLU A 16 1.61 -5.67 24.55
C GLU A 16 2.60 -6.16 23.49
N LYS A 17 2.21 -7.17 22.69
CA LYS A 17 3.06 -7.69 21.61
C LYS A 17 3.31 -6.66 20.51
N ARG A 18 2.32 -5.83 20.19
CA ARG A 18 2.48 -4.72 19.23
C ARG A 18 3.53 -3.72 19.73
N ILE A 19 3.51 -3.37 21.01
CA ILE A 19 4.53 -2.51 21.64
C ILE A 19 5.91 -3.16 21.62
N ASP A 20 6.02 -4.46 21.89
CA ASP A 20 7.32 -5.15 21.80
C ASP A 20 7.90 -5.10 20.38
N ILE A 21 7.06 -5.28 19.35
CA ILE A 21 7.49 -5.13 17.95
C ILE A 21 7.98 -3.71 17.69
N ILE A 22 7.25 -2.68 18.15
CA ILE A 22 7.67 -1.28 18.01
C ILE A 22 9.03 -1.06 18.68
N ARG A 23 9.20 -1.52 19.93
CA ARG A 23 10.44 -1.36 20.69
C ARG A 23 11.62 -2.06 20.00
N ASN A 24 11.42 -3.28 19.53
CA ASN A 24 12.47 -4.08 18.88
C ASN A 24 12.92 -3.53 17.54
N ASN A 25 12.08 -2.72 16.89
CA ASN A 25 12.38 -2.09 15.60
C ASN A 25 12.59 -0.57 15.72
N TYR A 26 12.63 -0.02 16.93
CA TYR A 26 12.97 1.38 17.16
C TYR A 26 14.45 1.58 16.82
N PRO A 27 14.86 2.53 15.94
CA PRO A 27 14.15 3.74 15.46
C PRO A 27 13.52 3.63 14.05
N ASN A 28 13.75 2.53 13.33
CA ASN A 28 13.40 2.38 11.91
C ASN A 28 11.94 1.95 11.68
N PHE A 29 11.13 1.83 12.73
CA PHE A 29 9.77 1.30 12.65
C PHE A 29 8.91 2.04 11.60
N LEU A 30 8.99 3.37 11.54
CA LEU A 30 8.24 4.13 10.54
C LEU A 30 8.74 3.88 9.11
N GLU A 31 10.05 3.73 8.90
CA GLU A 31 10.61 3.39 7.59
C GLU A 31 10.14 2.01 7.12
N ILE A 32 10.02 1.04 8.04
CA ILE A 32 9.45 -0.28 7.74
C ILE A 32 7.98 -0.14 7.32
N VAL A 33 7.18 0.62 8.06
CA VAL A 33 5.77 0.88 7.72
C VAL A 33 5.64 1.58 6.37
N ASP A 34 6.48 2.58 6.09
CA ASP A 34 6.54 3.26 4.79
C ASP A 34 6.93 2.30 3.66
N GLY A 35 7.92 1.43 3.87
CA GLY A 35 8.30 0.39 2.90
C GLY A 35 7.16 -0.58 2.58
N TYR A 36 6.34 -0.93 3.56
CA TYR A 36 5.14 -1.74 3.33
C TYR A 36 4.07 -1.00 2.52
N ILE A 37 3.87 0.30 2.74
CA ILE A 37 2.98 1.12 1.90
C ILE A 37 3.45 1.14 0.45
N GLU A 38 4.77 1.30 0.20
CA GLU A 38 5.32 1.21 -1.16
C GLU A 38 5.12 -0.17 -1.78
N GLY A 39 5.28 -1.24 -1.00
CA GLY A 39 4.99 -2.60 -1.44
C GLY A 39 3.53 -2.79 -1.86
N LEU A 40 2.58 -2.25 -1.08
CA LEU A 40 1.15 -2.28 -1.43
C LEU A 40 0.87 -1.48 -2.71
N CYS A 41 1.45 -0.29 -2.87
CA CYS A 41 1.35 0.48 -4.12
C CYS A 41 1.81 -0.35 -5.33
N TYR A 42 2.96 -1.01 -5.21
CA TYR A 42 3.50 -1.86 -6.26
C TYR A 42 2.57 -3.03 -6.61
N MET A 43 2.06 -3.74 -5.58
CA MET A 43 1.18 -4.89 -5.78
C MET A 43 -0.15 -4.49 -6.44
N ILE A 44 -0.78 -3.40 -5.99
CA ILE A 44 -2.01 -2.87 -6.57
C ILE A 44 -1.81 -2.50 -8.05
N GLU A 45 -0.71 -1.81 -8.35
CA GLU A 45 -0.37 -1.42 -9.72
C GLU A 45 -0.08 -2.61 -10.62
N TYR A 46 0.59 -3.63 -10.09
CA TYR A 46 0.89 -4.86 -10.80
C TYR A 46 -0.39 -5.64 -11.13
N GLU A 47 -1.27 -5.83 -10.15
CA GLU A 47 -2.53 -6.57 -10.31
C GLU A 47 -3.44 -5.88 -11.34
N ARG A 48 -3.61 -4.56 -11.20
CA ARG A 48 -4.36 -3.75 -12.17
C ARG A 48 -3.73 -3.79 -13.56
N GLY A 49 -2.40 -3.79 -13.66
CA GLY A 49 -1.67 -3.92 -14.91
C GLY A 49 -1.92 -5.27 -15.58
N SER A 50 -1.86 -6.36 -14.81
CA SER A 50 -2.17 -7.71 -15.30
C SER A 50 -3.60 -7.81 -15.84
N ASN A 51 -4.56 -7.22 -15.14
CA ASN A 51 -5.98 -7.23 -15.53
C ASN A 51 -6.27 -6.32 -16.73
N GLY A 52 -5.54 -5.19 -16.86
CA GLY A 52 -5.67 -4.26 -17.98
C GLY A 52 -4.90 -4.65 -19.25
N PHE A 53 -3.92 -5.56 -19.15
CA PHE A 53 -3.17 -6.10 -20.31
C PHE A 53 -3.88 -7.30 -20.96
N GLY A 54 -4.66 -8.09 -20.21
CA GLY A 54 -5.45 -9.20 -20.74
C GLY A 54 -6.53 -8.77 -21.77
N GLU A 55 -7.05 -7.54 -21.66
CA GLU A 55 -8.03 -7.01 -22.63
C GLU A 55 -7.40 -6.24 -23.81
N ARG A 56 -6.11 -5.85 -23.72
CA ARG A 56 -5.45 -5.04 -24.77
C ARG A 56 -4.65 -5.86 -25.78
N ASP A 57 -4.31 -7.10 -25.49
CA ASP A 57 -3.58 -7.96 -26.43
C ASP A 57 -4.43 -8.44 -27.63
N ASN A 58 -5.74 -8.14 -27.65
CA ASN A 58 -6.63 -8.53 -28.76
C ASN A 58 -6.97 -7.41 -29.74
N LEU A 59 -6.39 -6.20 -29.59
CA LEU A 59 -6.59 -5.10 -30.52
C LEU A 59 -5.24 -4.52 -30.93
N GLY A 60 -4.74 -5.01 -32.06
CA GLY A 60 -3.50 -4.59 -32.71
C GLY A 60 -3.39 -3.07 -32.86
N MET A 61 -2.75 -2.43 -31.88
CA MET A 61 -2.40 -1.01 -31.97
C MET A 61 -0.93 -0.89 -32.39
N GLU A 62 -0.77 -0.96 -33.70
CA GLU A 62 0.43 -0.51 -34.39
C GLU A 62 0.54 1.04 -34.25
N ILE A 63 1.46 1.47 -33.40
CA ILE A 63 2.40 2.60 -33.62
C ILE A 63 1.79 4.01 -33.79
N GLN A 64 1.71 4.77 -32.68
CA GLN A 64 2.02 6.22 -32.61
C GLN A 64 2.85 6.51 -31.34
N ILE A 65 4.18 6.47 -31.47
CA ILE A 65 5.12 6.06 -30.40
C ILE A 65 5.60 7.18 -29.43
N GLY A 66 5.33 8.48 -29.69
CA GLY A 66 5.90 9.57 -28.88
C GLY A 66 5.01 10.08 -27.74
N ASN A 67 3.95 10.81 -28.10
CA ASN A 67 3.13 11.55 -27.14
C ASN A 67 2.20 10.66 -26.30
N MET A 68 1.67 9.58 -26.89
CA MET A 68 0.79 8.62 -26.18
C MET A 68 1.52 7.87 -25.05
N LYS A 69 2.81 7.55 -25.24
CA LYS A 69 3.62 6.93 -24.17
C LYS A 69 3.83 7.88 -23.00
N SER A 70 4.08 9.17 -23.28
CA SER A 70 4.26 10.19 -22.24
C SER A 70 2.97 10.40 -21.43
N GLU A 71 1.82 10.54 -22.10
CA GLU A 71 0.52 10.66 -21.42
C GLU A 71 0.16 9.43 -20.60
N PHE A 72 0.45 8.23 -21.11
CA PHE A 72 0.23 6.98 -20.38
C PHE A 72 1.10 6.91 -19.11
N MET A 73 2.38 7.27 -19.22
CA MET A 73 3.30 7.32 -18.07
C MET A 73 2.89 8.37 -17.05
N GLN A 74 2.42 9.54 -17.49
CA GLN A 74 1.89 10.59 -16.61
C GLN A 74 0.63 10.12 -15.88
N LYS A 75 -0.34 9.52 -16.57
CA LYS A 75 -1.55 8.96 -15.96
C LYS A 75 -1.21 7.87 -14.93
N LYS A 76 -0.23 7.01 -15.24
CA LYS A 76 0.27 6.00 -14.30
C LYS A 76 0.92 6.63 -13.07
N ALA A 77 1.78 7.63 -13.25
CA ALA A 77 2.43 8.32 -12.13
C ALA A 77 1.41 9.02 -11.21
N ILE A 78 0.42 9.72 -11.79
CA ILE A 78 -0.67 10.36 -11.04
C ILE A 78 -1.45 9.30 -10.24
N ARG A 79 -1.80 8.18 -10.88
CA ARG A 79 -2.53 7.09 -10.23
C ARG A 79 -1.75 6.47 -9.06
N ASN A 80 -0.44 6.32 -9.19
CA ASN A 80 0.40 5.81 -8.10
C ASN A 80 0.41 6.76 -6.91
N VAL A 81 0.46 8.07 -7.16
CA VAL A 81 0.36 9.09 -6.10
C VAL A 81 -1.00 8.99 -5.40
N LEU A 82 -2.10 8.91 -6.16
CA LEU A 82 -3.45 8.76 -5.59
C LEU A 82 -3.58 7.46 -4.77
N THR A 83 -3.04 6.35 -5.27
CA THR A 83 -3.06 5.06 -4.58
C THR A 83 -2.28 5.13 -3.26
N ARG A 84 -1.10 5.75 -3.28
CA ARG A 84 -0.30 5.96 -2.07
C ARG A 84 -1.04 6.83 -1.05
N GLU A 85 -1.63 7.93 -1.50
CA GLU A 85 -2.41 8.81 -0.61
C GLU A 85 -3.59 8.08 0.01
N ALA A 86 -4.31 7.28 -0.78
CA ALA A 86 -5.43 6.47 -0.32
C ALA A 86 -4.99 5.47 0.75
N LEU A 87 -3.87 4.77 0.55
CA LEU A 87 -3.30 3.85 1.55
C LEU A 87 -2.95 4.58 2.84
N LEU A 88 -2.28 5.74 2.76
CA LEU A 88 -1.87 6.54 3.92
C LEU A 88 -3.08 7.09 4.71
N LYS A 89 -4.10 7.58 4.00
CA LYS A 89 -5.33 8.13 4.60
C LYS A 89 -6.33 7.03 4.99
N CYS A 90 -6.14 5.80 4.49
CA CYS A 90 -7.14 4.75 4.46
C CYS A 90 -8.48 5.22 3.85
N ASP A 91 -8.39 6.03 2.79
CA ASP A 91 -9.53 6.54 2.03
C ASP A 91 -9.46 5.97 0.61
N PHE A 92 -10.26 4.93 0.37
CA PHE A 92 -10.33 4.23 -0.91
C PHE A 92 -11.59 4.60 -1.70
N SER A 93 -12.14 5.80 -1.44
CA SER A 93 -13.26 6.32 -2.23
C SER A 93 -12.83 6.60 -3.68
N GLY A 94 -13.80 6.59 -4.59
CA GLY A 94 -13.55 6.75 -6.03
C GLY A 94 -13.10 5.45 -6.71
N ASP A 95 -12.32 5.59 -7.78
CA ASP A 95 -11.82 4.51 -8.66
C ASP A 95 -10.42 4.02 -8.27
N VAL A 96 -9.97 4.34 -7.05
CA VAL A 96 -8.59 4.06 -6.58
C VAL A 96 -8.22 2.59 -6.60
N LEU A 97 -9.19 1.68 -6.45
CA LEU A 97 -8.98 0.22 -6.48
C LEU A 97 -9.71 -0.46 -7.67
N ASP A 98 -10.15 0.31 -8.67
CA ASP A 98 -10.79 -0.26 -9.85
C ASP A 98 -9.82 -1.20 -10.59
N GLY A 99 -10.35 -2.35 -11.01
CA GLY A 99 -9.59 -3.42 -11.67
C GLY A 99 -8.65 -4.21 -10.75
N VAL A 100 -8.80 -4.07 -9.43
CA VAL A 100 -8.04 -4.82 -8.41
C VAL A 100 -8.96 -5.86 -7.78
N GLU A 101 -8.66 -7.15 -7.99
CA GLU A 101 -9.41 -8.29 -7.47
C GLU A 101 -9.27 -8.41 -5.94
N LYS A 102 -8.06 -8.24 -5.41
CA LYS A 102 -7.74 -8.38 -3.97
C LYS A 102 -7.89 -7.09 -3.18
N SER A 103 -8.79 -6.21 -3.64
CA SER A 103 -9.01 -4.89 -3.04
C SER A 103 -9.28 -4.95 -1.53
N GLU A 104 -10.07 -5.91 -1.05
CA GLU A 104 -10.36 -6.07 0.38
C GLU A 104 -9.13 -6.38 1.24
N ASP A 105 -8.19 -7.19 0.73
CA ASP A 105 -6.96 -7.52 1.43
C ASP A 105 -6.05 -6.29 1.52
N TYR A 106 -5.94 -5.52 0.44
CA TYR A 106 -5.18 -4.25 0.45
C TYR A 106 -5.77 -3.21 1.40
N ILE A 107 -7.11 -3.10 1.47
CA ILE A 107 -7.79 -2.22 2.42
C ILE A 107 -7.51 -2.66 3.86
N ARG A 108 -7.54 -3.97 4.14
CA ARG A 108 -7.26 -4.53 5.46
C ARG A 108 -5.83 -4.22 5.88
N ASP A 109 -4.86 -4.50 5.01
CA ASP A 109 -3.45 -4.27 5.29
C ASP A 109 -3.15 -2.79 5.51
N ALA A 110 -3.75 -1.89 4.71
CA ALA A 110 -3.61 -0.45 4.91
C ALA A 110 -4.15 0.03 6.26
N LYS A 111 -5.30 -0.50 6.71
CA LYS A 111 -5.85 -0.20 8.04
C LYS A 111 -4.88 -0.61 9.15
N ILE A 112 -4.27 -1.78 9.03
CA ILE A 112 -3.27 -2.24 10.00
C ILE A 112 -2.04 -1.34 9.99
N LEU A 113 -1.54 -0.93 8.82
CA LEU A 113 -0.41 0.01 8.72
C LEU A 113 -0.73 1.37 9.36
N ARG A 114 -1.96 1.85 9.23
CA ARG A 114 -2.43 3.06 9.93
C ARG A 114 -2.46 2.86 11.44
N GLU A 115 -2.88 1.70 11.94
CA GLU A 115 -2.80 1.35 13.36
C GLU A 115 -1.35 1.31 13.84
N MET A 116 -0.44 0.70 13.08
CA MET A 116 1.00 0.65 13.41
C MET A 116 1.57 2.06 13.63
N ARG A 117 1.27 3.02 12.74
CA ARG A 117 1.70 4.42 12.93
C ARG A 117 1.11 5.06 14.18
N ARG A 118 -0.18 4.80 14.45
CA ARG A 118 -0.85 5.32 15.64
C ARG A 118 -0.21 4.78 16.91
N ASP A 119 0.03 3.47 16.97
CA ASP A 119 0.66 2.81 18.10
C ASP A 119 2.09 3.34 18.33
N TYR A 120 2.86 3.53 17.25
CA TYR A 120 4.19 4.15 17.31
C TYR A 120 4.13 5.58 17.87
N ASN A 121 3.20 6.40 17.40
CA ASN A 121 3.07 7.78 17.90
C ASN A 121 2.71 7.82 19.39
N VAL A 122 1.80 6.95 19.84
CA VAL A 122 1.47 6.82 21.27
C VAL A 122 2.70 6.39 22.08
N PHE A 123 3.45 5.39 21.58
CA PHE A 123 4.69 4.94 22.21
C PHE A 123 5.73 6.07 22.29
N ARG A 124 5.88 6.86 21.23
CA ARG A 124 6.84 7.97 21.16
C ARG A 124 6.48 9.09 22.15
N SER A 125 5.20 9.45 22.27
CA SER A 125 4.73 10.42 23.28
C SER A 125 4.96 9.93 24.71
N GLN A 126 4.87 8.63 24.99
CA GLN A 126 5.20 8.07 26.31
C GLN A 126 6.70 8.22 26.66
N LEU A 127 7.57 8.31 25.66
CA LEU A 127 9.00 8.59 25.84
C LEU A 127 9.31 10.08 25.96
N GLY A 128 8.30 10.96 25.91
CA GLY A 128 8.48 12.42 25.93
C GLY A 128 9.08 12.99 24.64
N MET A 129 8.90 12.30 23.52
CA MET A 129 9.41 12.69 22.21
C MET A 129 8.24 13.06 21.30
N ASP A 130 7.92 14.35 21.18
CA ASP A 130 6.90 14.86 20.25
C ASP A 130 7.51 15.22 18.88
#